data_AF-A0A3C1Y7Q3-F1
#
_entry.id   AF-A0A3C1Y7Q3-F1
#
_cell.length_a   1.000
_cell.length_b   1.000
_cell.length_c   1.000
_cell.angle_alpha   90.00
_cell.angle_beta   90.00
_cell.angle_gamma   90.00
#
_symmetry.space_group_name_H-M   'P 1'
#
loop_
_entity.id
_entity.type
_entity.pdbx_description
1 polymer ?
#
loop_
_entity_poly.entity_id
_entity_poly.type
_entity_poly.pdbx_seq_one_letter_code
_entity_poly.pdbx_strand_id
1 'polypeptide(L)'
;MVRAMLVIGAGAGIAGIFKAPVGGMLFAIEVLGITMSALQLLALATACTAAGLAAYVISGLTTDVTFPDFTHIDLASVPWAVIIGVFCGIYSAYYSRLARFTRARLERMRNPWLRIIAAGLSIGALTLLFPRLYGEGYTFVTDILSGHWELITASSPFASLQPTPTLLILMALAMMVVKSGAVACTTSGGGVAGDFAPAIFAGSIAGFFFAMTANTLFGLHLPVADCAFFGMAAVLAGAVRAPLMAMFLVTEMVAHFSLLLPVAIASGMSYMTVCLLDRRNAPKGYVS
;
A
#
# COMPACT_ATOMS: atom_id res chain seq x y z
N MET A 1 26.49 -16.26 -10.35
CA MET A 1 26.11 -15.25 -11.37
C MET A 1 24.61 -15.29 -11.70
N VAL A 2 24.03 -16.43 -12.10
CA VAL A 2 22.59 -16.54 -12.46
C VAL A 2 21.65 -15.99 -11.37
N ARG A 3 21.88 -16.34 -10.10
CA ARG A 3 21.08 -15.80 -8.98
C ARG A 3 21.10 -14.28 -8.88
N ALA A 4 22.27 -13.65 -9.06
CA ALA A 4 22.38 -12.20 -9.02
C ALA A 4 21.63 -11.54 -10.19
N MET A 5 21.69 -12.13 -11.39
CA MET A 5 20.97 -11.60 -12.56
C MET A 5 19.44 -11.71 -12.39
N LEU A 6 18.94 -12.79 -11.78
CA LEU A 6 17.52 -12.95 -11.45
C LEU A 6 17.04 -11.87 -10.46
N VAL A 7 17.84 -11.56 -9.44
CA VAL A 7 17.55 -10.51 -8.45
C VAL A 7 17.57 -9.13 -9.09
N ILE A 8 18.56 -8.87 -9.93
CA ILE A 8 18.66 -7.62 -10.69
C ILE A 8 17.42 -7.45 -11.58
N GLY A 9 17.01 -8.49 -12.28
CA GLY A 9 15.78 -8.47 -13.09
C GLY A 9 14.52 -8.25 -12.26
N ALA A 10 14.41 -8.90 -11.10
CA ALA A 10 13.27 -8.72 -10.19
C ALA A 10 13.19 -7.29 -9.64
N GLY A 11 14.31 -6.73 -9.17
CA GLY A 11 14.39 -5.34 -8.70
C GLY A 11 14.09 -4.33 -9.82
N ALA A 12 14.60 -4.58 -11.04
CA ALA A 12 14.30 -3.76 -12.20
C ALA A 12 12.82 -3.82 -12.59
N GLY A 13 12.17 -4.99 -12.45
CA GLY A 13 10.73 -5.15 -12.66
C GLY A 13 9.90 -4.31 -11.68
N ILE A 14 10.24 -4.33 -10.38
CA ILE A 14 9.60 -3.46 -9.38
C ILE A 14 9.84 -1.99 -9.70
N ALA A 15 11.07 -1.61 -10.04
CA ALA A 15 11.39 -0.24 -10.42
C ALA A 15 10.60 0.23 -11.64
N GLY A 16 10.40 -0.64 -12.65
CA GLY A 16 9.61 -0.32 -13.84
C GLY A 16 8.11 -0.18 -13.55
N ILE A 17 7.53 -1.08 -12.75
CA ILE A 17 6.09 -1.05 -12.44
C ILE A 17 5.70 0.19 -11.61
N PHE A 18 6.55 0.63 -10.68
CA PHE A 18 6.25 1.74 -9.76
C PHE A 18 6.99 3.04 -10.10
N LYS A 19 7.74 3.08 -11.21
CA LYS A 19 8.68 4.17 -11.56
C LYS A 19 9.59 4.55 -10.37
N ALA A 20 9.99 3.57 -9.57
CA ALA A 20 10.69 3.74 -8.30
C ALA A 20 12.03 2.97 -8.28
N PRO A 21 13.10 3.51 -8.90
CA PRO A 21 14.41 2.88 -8.92
C PRO A 21 14.95 2.47 -7.54
N VAL A 22 14.92 3.37 -6.55
CA VAL A 22 15.46 3.09 -5.21
C VAL A 22 14.58 2.06 -4.49
N GLY A 23 13.26 2.17 -4.61
CA GLY A 23 12.30 1.17 -4.13
C GLY A 23 12.58 -0.23 -4.71
N GLY A 24 12.87 -0.33 -6.01
CA GLY A 24 13.23 -1.59 -6.66
C GLY A 24 14.56 -2.18 -6.17
N MET A 25 15.57 -1.32 -5.92
CA MET A 25 16.85 -1.75 -5.33
C MET A 25 16.64 -2.30 -3.91
N LEU A 26 15.88 -1.58 -3.08
CA LEU A 26 15.61 -1.98 -1.70
C LEU A 26 14.71 -3.21 -1.62
N PHE A 27 13.79 -3.41 -2.57
CA PHE A 27 13.06 -4.68 -2.71
C PHE A 27 14.02 -5.87 -2.86
N ALA A 28 15.02 -5.75 -3.74
CA ALA A 28 15.99 -6.82 -3.95
C ALA A 28 16.85 -7.11 -2.71
N ILE A 29 17.16 -6.09 -1.90
CA ILE A 29 18.01 -6.24 -0.71
C ILE A 29 17.21 -6.67 0.51
N GLU A 30 16.10 -5.99 0.80
CA GLU A 30 15.31 -6.12 2.02
C GLU A 30 14.26 -7.24 1.92
N VAL A 31 13.56 -7.35 0.78
CA VAL A 31 12.48 -8.33 0.61
C VAL A 31 13.01 -9.67 0.11
N LEU A 32 13.85 -9.66 -0.93
CA LEU A 32 14.47 -10.90 -1.41
C LEU A 32 15.61 -11.37 -0.50
N GLY A 33 16.18 -10.49 0.34
CA GLY A 33 17.15 -10.84 1.37
C GLY A 33 18.49 -11.31 0.83
N ILE A 34 18.90 -10.86 -0.36
CA ILE A 34 20.09 -11.38 -1.05
C ILE A 34 21.27 -10.45 -0.86
N THR A 35 22.34 -10.98 -0.27
CA THR A 35 23.62 -10.29 -0.12
C THR A 35 24.27 -10.08 -1.48
N MET A 36 24.57 -8.83 -1.81
CA MET A 36 25.15 -8.45 -3.10
C MET A 36 26.55 -7.86 -2.92
N SER A 37 27.47 -8.14 -3.85
CA SER A 37 28.74 -7.41 -3.92
C SER A 37 28.54 -5.99 -4.43
N ALA A 38 29.51 -5.09 -4.22
CA ALA A 38 29.42 -3.70 -4.70
C ALA A 38 29.16 -3.61 -6.22
N LEU A 39 29.78 -4.48 -7.02
CA LEU A 39 29.54 -4.53 -8.46
C LEU A 39 28.11 -4.99 -8.81
N GLN A 40 27.57 -5.95 -8.06
CA GLN A 40 26.19 -6.42 -8.25
C GLN A 40 25.17 -5.35 -7.84
N LEU A 41 25.45 -4.62 -6.77
CA LEU A 41 24.62 -3.50 -6.33
C LEU A 41 24.62 -2.36 -7.37
N LEU A 42 25.78 -2.06 -7.96
CA LEU A 42 25.86 -1.09 -9.06
C LEU A 42 25.07 -1.56 -10.28
N ALA A 43 25.18 -2.84 -10.65
CA ALA A 43 24.41 -3.42 -11.76
C ALA A 43 22.89 -3.44 -11.48
N LEU A 44 22.49 -3.69 -10.23
CA LEU A 44 21.11 -3.57 -9.78
C LEU A 44 20.62 -2.12 -9.92
N ALA A 45 21.39 -1.16 -9.42
CA ALA A 45 21.05 0.25 -9.47
C ALA A 45 20.88 0.75 -10.92
N THR A 46 21.81 0.39 -11.81
CA THR A 46 21.72 0.79 -13.22
C THR A 46 20.51 0.15 -13.92
N ALA A 47 20.22 -1.12 -13.65
CA ALA A 47 19.05 -1.80 -14.20
C ALA A 47 17.73 -1.21 -13.68
N CYS A 48 17.62 -0.93 -12.38
CA CYS A 48 16.45 -0.29 -11.79
C CYS A 48 16.22 1.11 -12.35
N THR A 49 17.28 1.92 -12.46
CA THR A 49 17.19 3.27 -13.05
C THR A 49 16.80 3.21 -14.52
N ALA A 50 17.37 2.29 -15.30
CA ALA A 50 17.01 2.10 -16.70
C ALA A 50 15.54 1.68 -16.86
N ALA A 51 15.05 0.75 -16.04
CA ALA A 51 13.66 0.30 -16.07
C ALA A 51 12.68 1.40 -15.65
N GLY A 52 12.98 2.12 -14.57
CA GLY A 52 12.16 3.26 -14.10
C GLY A 52 12.12 4.38 -15.13
N LEU A 53 13.26 4.74 -15.72
CA LEU A 53 13.34 5.75 -16.78
C LEU A 53 12.56 5.32 -18.03
N ALA A 54 12.70 4.06 -18.46
CA ALA A 54 11.95 3.54 -19.60
C ALA A 54 10.44 3.62 -19.35
N ALA A 55 9.97 3.18 -18.17
CA ALA A 55 8.57 3.27 -17.79
C ALA A 55 8.08 4.74 -17.75
N TYR A 56 8.88 5.65 -17.21
CA TYR A 56 8.57 7.08 -17.14
C TYR A 56 8.44 7.71 -18.54
N VAL A 57 9.37 7.43 -19.44
CA VAL A 57 9.35 7.93 -20.83
C VAL A 57 8.16 7.36 -21.61
N ILE A 58 7.93 6.04 -21.54
CA ILE A 58 6.83 5.37 -22.26
C ILE A 58 5.47 5.84 -21.77
N SER A 59 5.35 6.17 -20.48
CA SER A 59 4.12 6.66 -19.86
C SER A 59 3.89 8.17 -20.06
N GLY A 60 4.70 8.85 -20.90
CA GLY A 60 4.54 10.27 -21.20
C GLY A 60 5.05 11.22 -20.12
N LEU A 61 6.05 10.81 -19.34
CA LEU A 61 6.70 11.62 -18.29
C LEU A 61 5.74 12.05 -17.16
N THR A 62 4.86 11.13 -16.76
CA THR A 62 3.88 11.32 -15.68
C THR A 62 4.11 10.36 -14.52
N THR A 63 3.81 10.80 -13.30
CA THR A 63 3.80 9.95 -12.10
C THR A 63 2.55 9.06 -12.07
N ASP A 64 2.64 7.91 -11.39
CA ASP A 64 1.50 6.99 -11.27
C ASP A 64 0.43 7.51 -10.30
N VAL A 65 0.86 8.32 -9.33
CA VAL A 65 0.00 8.97 -8.34
C VAL A 65 0.41 10.44 -8.26
N THR A 66 -0.58 11.33 -8.28
CA THR A 66 -0.38 12.78 -8.18
C THR A 66 -0.72 13.26 -6.77
N PHE A 67 0.12 14.13 -6.22
CA PHE A 67 -0.07 14.73 -4.89
C PHE A 67 0.22 16.23 -4.95
N PRO A 68 -0.73 17.04 -5.43
CA PRO A 68 -0.48 18.46 -5.70
C PRO A 68 -0.30 19.28 -4.42
N ASP A 69 -1.11 19.00 -3.39
CA ASP A 69 -1.25 19.85 -2.20
C ASP A 69 -0.75 19.13 -0.95
N PHE A 70 0.57 19.04 -0.80
CA PHE A 70 1.22 18.51 0.40
C PHE A 70 1.60 19.63 1.37
N THR A 71 1.52 19.38 2.67
CA THR A 71 1.95 20.39 3.67
C THR A 71 3.46 20.37 3.89
N HIS A 72 4.05 21.52 4.21
CA HIS A 72 5.45 21.57 4.62
C HIS A 72 5.65 20.81 5.93
N ILE A 73 6.77 20.11 6.07
CA ILE A 73 7.12 19.45 7.33
C ILE A 73 7.20 20.51 8.43
N ASP A 74 6.35 20.36 9.44
CA ASP A 74 6.47 21.04 10.72
C ASP A 74 6.85 20.02 11.81
N LEU A 75 7.41 20.52 12.91
CA LEU A 75 7.78 19.70 14.08
C LEU A 75 6.55 18.98 14.66
N ALA A 76 5.37 19.58 14.52
CA ALA A 76 4.09 18.98 14.89
C ALA A 76 3.76 17.71 14.09
N SER A 77 4.29 17.54 12.87
CA SER A 77 4.01 16.36 12.02
C SER A 77 4.69 15.08 12.52
N VAL A 78 5.75 15.20 13.33
CA VAL A 78 6.55 14.06 13.82
C VAL A 78 5.76 13.17 14.80
N PRO A 79 5.14 13.69 15.88
CA PRO A 79 4.28 12.89 16.75
C PRO A 79 3.13 12.21 16.00
N TRP A 80 2.51 12.90 15.04
CA TRP A 80 1.42 12.34 14.25
C TRP A 80 1.88 11.21 13.33
N ALA A 81 3.06 11.33 12.72
CA ALA A 81 3.65 10.24 11.92
C ALA A 81 3.88 8.97 12.77
N VAL A 82 4.28 9.12 14.04
CA VAL A 82 4.41 7.99 14.97
C VAL A 82 3.05 7.34 15.23
N ILE A 83 2.04 8.13 15.59
CA ILE A 83 0.70 7.62 15.93
C ILE A 83 0.06 6.93 14.72
N ILE A 84 0.13 7.56 13.54
CA ILE A 84 -0.36 6.99 12.29
C ILE A 84 0.39 5.70 11.97
N GLY A 85 1.72 5.68 12.13
CA GLY A 85 2.53 4.48 11.93
C GLY A 85 2.08 3.31 12.81
N VAL A 86 1.83 3.55 14.10
CA VAL A 86 1.31 2.52 15.02
C VAL A 86 -0.08 2.05 14.59
N PHE A 87 -0.99 2.97 14.28
CA PHE A 87 -2.33 2.65 13.78
C PHE A 87 -2.28 1.80 12.50
N CYS A 88 -1.48 2.22 11.52
CA CYS A 88 -1.26 1.50 10.28
C CYS A 88 -0.62 0.14 10.51
N GLY A 89 0.28 -0.02 11.49
CA GLY A 89 0.85 -1.32 11.85
C GLY A 89 -0.17 -2.29 12.43
N ILE A 90 -1.09 -1.82 13.28
CA ILE A 90 -2.23 -2.62 13.76
C ILE A 90 -3.09 -3.06 12.58
N TYR A 91 -3.41 -2.11 11.68
CA TYR A 91 -4.20 -2.40 10.49
C TYR A 91 -3.46 -3.34 9.52
N SER A 92 -2.15 -3.23 9.33
CA SER A 92 -1.35 -4.17 8.52
C SER A 92 -1.42 -5.59 9.08
N ALA A 93 -1.33 -5.75 10.41
CA ALA A 93 -1.48 -7.06 11.03
C ALA A 93 -2.87 -7.66 10.76
N TYR A 94 -3.93 -6.85 10.87
CA TYR A 94 -5.29 -7.24 10.48
C TYR A 94 -5.37 -7.61 8.98
N TYR A 95 -4.86 -6.73 8.12
CA TYR A 95 -4.85 -6.88 6.66
C TYR A 95 -4.17 -8.20 6.25
N SER A 96 -2.98 -8.48 6.75
CA SER A 96 -2.27 -9.73 6.43
C SER A 96 -2.95 -10.97 7.01
N ARG A 97 -3.57 -10.88 8.20
CA ARG A 97 -4.29 -12.01 8.82
C ARG A 97 -5.56 -12.35 8.06
N LEU A 98 -6.35 -11.35 7.65
CA LEU A 98 -7.56 -11.56 6.88
C LEU A 98 -7.23 -12.16 5.50
N ALA A 99 -6.17 -11.69 4.84
CA ALA A 99 -5.76 -12.21 3.54
C ALA A 99 -5.42 -13.71 3.64
N ARG A 100 -4.63 -14.10 4.64
CA ARG A 100 -4.30 -15.50 4.92
C ARG A 100 -5.55 -16.34 5.25
N PHE A 101 -6.45 -15.80 6.06
CA PHE A 101 -7.69 -16.49 6.42
C PHE A 101 -8.57 -16.75 5.19
N THR A 102 -8.81 -15.72 4.39
CA THR A 102 -9.63 -15.80 3.18
C THR A 102 -9.02 -16.75 2.16
N ARG A 103 -7.71 -16.63 1.91
CA ARG A 103 -6.96 -17.56 1.06
C ARG A 103 -7.11 -19.02 1.53
N ALA A 104 -6.88 -19.29 2.81
CA ALA A 104 -7.02 -20.63 3.38
C ALA A 104 -8.46 -21.17 3.32
N ARG A 105 -9.48 -20.31 3.28
CA ARG A 105 -10.89 -20.72 3.11
C ARG A 105 -11.20 -21.07 1.66
N LEU A 106 -10.71 -20.28 0.70
CA LEU A 106 -10.86 -20.54 -0.73
C LEU A 106 -10.06 -21.77 -1.18
N GLU A 107 -8.83 -21.94 -0.69
CA GLU A 107 -7.99 -23.11 -1.02
C GLU A 107 -8.56 -24.43 -0.47
N ARG A 108 -9.40 -24.38 0.57
CA ARG A 108 -10.14 -25.56 1.06
C ARG A 108 -11.22 -26.04 0.09
N MET A 109 -11.66 -25.21 -0.84
CA MET A 109 -12.61 -25.60 -1.88
C MET A 109 -11.88 -26.46 -2.92
N ARG A 110 -12.06 -27.78 -2.84
CA ARG A 110 -11.40 -28.73 -3.75
C ARG A 110 -11.81 -28.58 -5.21
N ASN A 111 -13.04 -28.13 -5.47
CA ASN A 111 -13.52 -27.91 -6.83
C ASN A 111 -13.05 -26.54 -7.34
N PRO A 112 -12.18 -26.47 -8.37
CA PRO A 112 -11.65 -25.21 -8.89
C PRO A 112 -12.75 -24.28 -9.40
N TRP A 113 -13.81 -24.80 -10.03
CA TRP A 113 -14.92 -24.01 -10.55
C TRP A 113 -15.69 -23.32 -9.43
N LEU A 114 -15.98 -24.05 -8.35
CA LEU A 114 -16.67 -23.47 -7.19
C LEU A 114 -15.82 -22.37 -6.55
N ARG A 115 -14.49 -22.57 -6.48
CA ARG A 115 -13.56 -21.57 -5.96
C ARG A 115 -13.55 -20.30 -6.81
N ILE A 116 -13.48 -20.45 -8.14
CA ILE A 116 -13.53 -19.33 -9.09
C ILE A 116 -14.85 -18.58 -8.98
N ILE A 117 -15.98 -19.30 -8.95
CA ILE A 117 -17.32 -18.68 -8.84
C ILE A 117 -17.48 -17.96 -7.50
N ALA A 118 -17.08 -18.57 -6.39
CA ALA A 118 -17.16 -17.94 -5.07
C ALA A 118 -16.28 -16.69 -4.97
N ALA A 119 -15.05 -16.75 -5.48
CA ALA A 119 -14.15 -15.59 -5.54
C ALA A 119 -14.72 -14.47 -6.43
N GLY A 120 -15.15 -14.82 -7.65
CA GLY A 120 -15.70 -13.89 -8.62
C GLY A 120 -16.98 -13.21 -8.14
N LEU A 121 -17.92 -13.97 -7.55
CA LEU A 121 -19.13 -13.41 -6.94
C LEU A 121 -18.81 -12.50 -5.76
N SER A 122 -17.84 -12.87 -4.93
CA SER A 122 -17.42 -12.04 -3.79
C SER A 122 -16.83 -10.70 -4.26
N ILE A 123 -15.89 -10.73 -5.21
CA ILE A 123 -15.28 -9.52 -5.77
C ILE A 123 -16.33 -8.70 -6.53
N GLY A 124 -17.20 -9.35 -7.30
CA GLY A 124 -18.29 -8.69 -8.03
C GLY A 124 -19.22 -7.95 -7.08
N ALA A 125 -19.69 -8.61 -6.02
CA ALA A 125 -20.53 -7.98 -5.00
C ALA A 125 -19.81 -6.81 -4.29
N LEU A 126 -18.55 -6.99 -3.90
CA LEU A 126 -17.77 -5.93 -3.27
C LEU A 126 -17.52 -4.75 -4.20
N THR A 127 -17.30 -4.99 -5.50
CA THR A 127 -17.08 -3.93 -6.49
C THR A 127 -18.37 -3.21 -6.84
N LEU A 128 -19.52 -3.89 -6.81
CA LEU A 128 -20.82 -3.24 -6.95
C LEU A 128 -21.14 -2.32 -5.76
N LEU A 129 -20.81 -2.75 -4.54
CA LEU A 129 -21.01 -1.94 -3.33
C LEU A 129 -19.99 -0.80 -3.22
N PHE A 130 -18.74 -1.09 -3.55
CA PHE A 130 -17.59 -0.19 -3.45
C PHE A 130 -16.80 -0.16 -4.76
N PRO A 131 -17.27 0.59 -5.78
CA PRO A 131 -16.61 0.64 -7.10
C PRO A 131 -15.15 1.08 -7.04
N ARG A 132 -14.78 1.87 -6.04
CA ARG A 132 -13.39 2.30 -5.78
C ARG A 132 -12.43 1.17 -5.43
N LEU A 133 -12.94 -0.03 -5.11
CA LEU A 133 -12.12 -1.22 -4.94
C LEU A 133 -11.65 -1.84 -6.27
N TYR A 134 -12.23 -1.43 -7.40
CA TYR A 134 -11.89 -1.95 -8.72
C TYR A 134 -10.51 -1.47 -9.22
N GLY A 135 -9.76 -2.39 -9.82
CA GLY A 135 -8.41 -2.14 -10.34
C GLY A 135 -7.36 -2.01 -9.23
N GLU A 136 -6.22 -1.42 -9.59
CA GLU A 136 -5.11 -1.18 -8.65
C GLU A 136 -5.45 -0.11 -7.61
N GLY A 137 -6.35 0.82 -7.97
CA GLY A 137 -6.84 1.87 -7.10
C GLY A 137 -6.00 3.15 -7.07
N TYR A 138 -5.02 3.32 -7.96
CA TYR A 138 -4.21 4.55 -8.03
C TYR A 138 -5.04 5.80 -8.32
N THR A 139 -6.08 5.71 -9.15
CA THR A 139 -7.00 6.83 -9.38
C THR A 139 -7.67 7.28 -8.09
N PHE A 140 -8.13 6.33 -7.27
CA PHE A 140 -8.68 6.62 -5.95
C PHE A 140 -7.63 7.20 -5.00
N VAL A 141 -6.40 6.66 -4.98
CA VAL A 141 -5.31 7.21 -4.17
C VAL A 141 -5.06 8.67 -4.56
N THR A 142 -4.96 8.97 -5.86
CA THR A 142 -4.81 10.33 -6.37
C THR A 142 -5.98 11.23 -5.98
N ASP A 143 -7.22 10.75 -6.06
CA ASP A 143 -8.41 11.52 -5.64
C ASP A 143 -8.30 11.91 -4.16
N ILE A 144 -7.90 10.99 -3.29
CA ILE A 144 -7.69 11.24 -1.86
C ILE A 144 -6.57 12.25 -1.61
N LEU A 145 -5.41 12.07 -2.26
CA LEU A 145 -4.25 12.95 -2.11
C LEU A 145 -4.49 14.34 -2.71
N SER A 146 -5.39 14.47 -3.69
CA SER A 146 -5.76 15.74 -4.32
C SER A 146 -6.92 16.45 -3.63
N GLY A 147 -7.41 15.94 -2.50
CA GLY A 147 -8.50 16.60 -1.75
C GLY A 147 -9.93 16.26 -2.20
N HIS A 148 -10.10 15.46 -3.26
CA HIS A 148 -11.41 15.09 -3.81
C HIS A 148 -12.05 13.92 -3.06
N TRP A 149 -12.24 14.07 -1.74
CA TRP A 149 -12.65 12.97 -0.85
C TRP A 149 -14.10 12.52 -1.06
N GLU A 150 -14.95 13.42 -1.53
CA GLU A 150 -16.34 13.18 -1.90
C GLU A 150 -16.47 12.08 -2.96
N LEU A 151 -15.42 11.84 -3.74
CA LEU A 151 -15.37 10.84 -4.78
C LEU A 151 -15.32 9.40 -4.25
N ILE A 152 -15.15 9.18 -2.94
CA ILE A 152 -15.17 7.83 -2.33
C ILE A 152 -16.50 7.09 -2.54
N THR A 153 -17.62 7.82 -2.61
CA THR A 153 -18.96 7.27 -2.86
C THR A 153 -19.33 7.27 -4.36
N ALA A 154 -18.48 7.81 -5.22
CA ALA A 154 -18.77 7.92 -6.65
C ALA A 154 -19.10 6.56 -7.27
N SER A 155 -20.15 6.54 -8.10
CA SER A 155 -20.67 5.35 -8.78
C SER A 155 -21.15 4.22 -7.85
N SER A 156 -21.16 4.43 -6.53
CA SER A 156 -21.70 3.47 -5.57
C SER A 156 -23.22 3.64 -5.40
N PRO A 157 -23.92 2.66 -4.81
CA PRO A 157 -25.33 2.82 -4.42
C PRO A 157 -25.57 4.00 -3.46
N PHE A 158 -24.51 4.48 -2.79
CA PHE A 158 -24.54 5.59 -1.85
C PHE A 158 -24.26 6.95 -2.50
N ALA A 159 -24.08 7.01 -3.83
CA ALA A 159 -23.77 8.26 -4.55
C ALA A 159 -24.89 9.31 -4.46
N SER A 160 -26.14 8.89 -4.18
CA SER A 160 -27.27 9.80 -3.98
C SER A 160 -27.29 10.49 -2.61
N LEU A 161 -26.48 10.01 -1.66
CA LEU A 161 -26.35 10.61 -0.34
C LEU A 161 -25.38 11.79 -0.39
N GLN A 162 -25.67 12.85 0.38
CA GLN A 162 -24.74 13.96 0.51
C GLN A 162 -23.43 13.48 1.16
N PRO A 163 -22.26 13.91 0.65
CA PRO A 163 -20.96 13.53 1.18
C PRO A 163 -20.70 14.22 2.53
N THR A 164 -21.26 13.65 3.59
CA THR A 164 -21.00 14.08 4.97
C THR A 164 -19.72 13.45 5.49
N PRO A 165 -18.95 14.11 6.38
CA PRO A 165 -17.73 13.52 6.96
C PRO A 165 -17.97 12.14 7.57
N THR A 166 -19.12 11.94 8.23
CA THR A 166 -19.53 10.65 8.79
C THR A 166 -19.69 9.56 7.74
N LEU A 167 -20.29 9.89 6.57
CA LEU A 167 -20.43 8.94 5.47
C LEU A 167 -19.07 8.57 4.87
N LEU A 168 -18.17 9.54 4.71
CA LEU A 168 -16.81 9.31 4.20
C LEU A 168 -16.02 8.39 5.14
N ILE A 169 -16.10 8.62 6.45
CA ILE A 169 -15.48 7.78 7.49
C ILE A 169 -16.05 6.36 7.44
N LEU A 170 -17.38 6.21 7.32
CA LEU A 170 -18.03 4.90 7.26
C LEU A 170 -17.62 4.12 5.99
N MET A 171 -17.56 4.80 4.85
CA MET A 171 -17.11 4.20 3.59
C MET A 171 -15.65 3.78 3.65
N ALA A 172 -14.77 4.64 4.18
CA ALA A 172 -13.37 4.30 4.37
C ALA A 172 -13.20 3.09 5.30
N LEU A 173 -13.92 3.06 6.43
CA LEU A 173 -13.93 1.92 7.34
C LEU A 173 -14.40 0.63 6.65
N ALA A 174 -15.51 0.70 5.90
CA ALA A 174 -16.04 -0.45 5.18
C ALA A 174 -15.04 -0.98 4.15
N MET A 175 -14.42 -0.09 3.37
CA MET A 175 -13.37 -0.45 2.40
C MET A 175 -12.14 -1.06 3.10
N MET A 176 -11.69 -0.51 4.22
CA MET A 176 -10.57 -1.06 5.01
C MET A 176 -10.85 -2.48 5.47
N VAL A 177 -12.05 -2.74 5.98
CA VAL A 177 -12.45 -4.05 6.48
C VAL A 177 -12.47 -5.09 5.35
N VAL A 178 -12.98 -4.73 4.17
CA VAL A 178 -13.18 -5.70 3.08
C VAL A 178 -11.99 -5.82 2.12
N LYS A 179 -11.11 -4.81 2.02
CA LYS A 179 -10.05 -4.75 0.97
C LYS A 179 -9.15 -5.98 0.98
N SER A 180 -8.65 -6.38 2.14
CA SER A 180 -7.77 -7.55 2.25
C SER A 180 -8.46 -8.85 1.80
N GLY A 181 -9.74 -9.02 2.15
CA GLY A 181 -10.54 -10.14 1.68
C GLY A 181 -10.71 -10.12 0.16
N ALA A 182 -11.00 -8.95 -0.42
CA ALA A 182 -11.13 -8.79 -1.87
C ALA A 182 -9.85 -9.20 -2.62
N VAL A 183 -8.68 -8.77 -2.14
CA VAL A 183 -7.37 -9.12 -2.73
C VAL A 183 -7.11 -10.63 -2.66
N ALA A 184 -7.41 -11.24 -1.51
CA ALA A 184 -7.28 -12.69 -1.35
C ALA A 184 -8.24 -13.47 -2.26
N CYS A 185 -9.45 -12.96 -2.48
CA CYS A 185 -10.38 -13.54 -3.46
C CYS A 185 -9.81 -13.46 -4.88
N THR A 186 -9.25 -12.32 -5.30
CA THR A 186 -8.70 -12.15 -6.66
C THR A 186 -7.58 -13.14 -6.94
N THR A 187 -6.62 -13.23 -6.02
CA THR A 187 -5.45 -14.11 -6.16
C THR A 187 -5.82 -15.59 -6.02
N SER A 188 -6.66 -15.95 -5.05
CA SER A 188 -7.05 -17.36 -4.82
C SER A 188 -8.06 -17.86 -5.86
N GLY A 189 -8.81 -16.95 -6.50
CA GLY A 189 -9.75 -17.22 -7.58
C GLY A 189 -9.08 -17.49 -8.93
N GLY A 190 -7.74 -17.42 -9.03
CA GLY A 190 -6.99 -17.65 -10.26
C GLY A 190 -6.58 -16.37 -11.01
N GLY A 191 -6.84 -15.19 -10.45
CA GLY A 191 -6.27 -13.94 -10.93
C GLY A 191 -4.79 -13.82 -10.57
N VAL A 192 -4.03 -13.11 -11.41
CA VAL A 192 -2.64 -12.74 -11.14
C VAL A 192 -2.66 -11.31 -10.62
N ALA A 193 -2.24 -11.11 -9.37
CA ALA A 193 -2.12 -9.79 -8.76
C ALA A 193 -0.89 -9.75 -7.85
N GLY A 194 -0.26 -8.58 -7.75
CA GLY A 194 0.79 -8.31 -6.76
C GLY A 194 0.21 -7.87 -5.42
N ASP A 195 0.98 -8.04 -4.34
CA ASP A 195 0.55 -7.61 -2.99
C ASP A 195 0.83 -6.12 -2.72
N PHE A 196 1.64 -5.47 -3.56
CA PHE A 196 2.20 -4.13 -3.33
C PHE A 196 1.15 -3.03 -3.55
N ALA A 197 0.60 -2.92 -4.77
CA ALA A 197 -0.38 -1.89 -5.10
C ALA A 197 -1.65 -1.95 -4.21
N PRO A 198 -2.22 -3.14 -3.91
CA PRO A 198 -3.33 -3.22 -2.98
C PRO A 198 -3.00 -2.79 -1.55
N ALA A 199 -1.76 -3.03 -1.08
CA ALA A 199 -1.31 -2.58 0.24
C ALA A 199 -1.12 -1.06 0.30
N ILE A 200 -0.60 -0.45 -0.77
CA ILE A 200 -0.50 1.02 -0.93
C ILE A 200 -1.90 1.64 -0.85
N PHE A 201 -2.86 1.11 -1.62
CA PHE A 201 -4.26 1.53 -1.57
C PHE A 201 -4.88 1.33 -0.18
N ALA A 202 -4.65 0.18 0.45
CA ALA A 202 -5.15 -0.07 1.80
C ALA A 202 -4.57 0.93 2.81
N GLY A 203 -3.32 1.33 2.60
CA GLY A 203 -2.63 2.37 3.37
C GLY A 203 -3.20 3.76 3.18
N SER A 204 -3.50 4.18 1.95
CA SER A 204 -4.11 5.48 1.69
C SER A 204 -5.48 5.60 2.39
N ILE A 205 -6.31 4.55 2.32
CA ILE A 205 -7.61 4.55 3.01
C ILE A 205 -7.42 4.56 4.53
N ALA A 206 -6.47 3.80 5.07
CA ALA A 206 -6.20 3.79 6.49
C ALA A 206 -5.79 5.16 7.02
N GLY A 207 -4.85 5.83 6.33
CA GLY A 207 -4.42 7.18 6.69
C GLY A 207 -5.54 8.22 6.55
N PHE A 208 -6.33 8.13 5.47
CA PHE A 208 -7.53 8.95 5.27
C PHE A 208 -8.55 8.77 6.40
N PHE A 209 -8.90 7.51 6.72
CA PHE A 209 -9.83 7.18 7.79
C PHE A 209 -9.36 7.72 9.14
N PHE A 210 -8.08 7.56 9.45
CA PHE A 210 -7.48 8.07 10.68
C PHE A 210 -7.64 9.59 10.78
N ALA A 211 -7.21 10.33 9.75
CA ALA A 211 -7.23 11.79 9.77
C ALA A 211 -8.66 12.36 9.77
N MET A 212 -9.56 11.81 8.95
CA MET A 212 -10.97 12.22 8.92
C MET A 212 -11.65 12.00 10.27
N THR A 213 -11.40 10.86 10.90
CA THR A 213 -11.94 10.55 12.23
C THR A 213 -11.36 11.48 13.29
N ALA A 214 -10.05 11.70 13.27
CA ALA A 214 -9.36 12.60 14.18
C ALA A 214 -9.88 14.04 14.07
N ASN A 215 -10.09 14.52 12.85
CA ASN A 215 -10.59 15.87 12.60
C ASN A 215 -12.06 16.03 13.00
N THR A 216 -12.89 15.02 12.72
CA THR A 216 -14.34 15.10 12.98
C THR A 216 -14.66 14.93 14.46
N LEU A 217 -13.98 14.02 15.16
CA LEU A 217 -14.29 13.70 16.56
C LEU A 217 -13.49 14.53 17.56
N PHE A 218 -12.26 14.89 17.24
CA PHE A 218 -11.34 15.56 18.18
C PHE A 218 -10.90 16.96 17.73
N GLY A 219 -11.29 17.43 16.54
CA GLY A 219 -10.96 18.77 16.06
C GLY A 219 -9.46 18.99 15.83
N LEU A 220 -8.70 17.94 15.50
CA LEU A 220 -7.23 17.99 15.44
C LEU A 220 -6.65 18.65 14.17
N HIS A 221 -7.50 19.01 13.20
CA HIS A 221 -7.12 19.70 11.95
C HIS A 221 -5.89 19.11 11.22
N LEU A 222 -5.76 17.79 11.22
CA LEU A 222 -4.69 17.07 10.54
C LEU A 222 -4.83 17.20 9.02
N PRO A 223 -3.71 17.35 8.28
CA PRO A 223 -3.71 17.31 6.82
C PRO A 223 -4.03 15.88 6.35
N VAL A 224 -5.25 15.70 5.84
CA VAL A 224 -5.80 14.37 5.49
C VAL A 224 -5.00 13.71 4.36
N ALA A 225 -4.58 14.48 3.35
CA ALA A 225 -3.79 13.98 2.23
C ALA A 225 -2.41 13.45 2.68
N ASP A 226 -1.69 14.23 3.49
CA ASP A 226 -0.40 13.82 4.09
C ASP A 226 -0.56 12.55 4.94
N CYS A 227 -1.63 12.46 5.74
CA CYS A 227 -1.90 11.26 6.54
C CYS A 227 -2.17 10.04 5.67
N ALA A 228 -2.92 10.19 4.57
CA ALA A 228 -3.13 9.13 3.58
C ALA A 228 -1.80 8.71 2.94
N PHE A 229 -0.95 9.67 2.58
CA PHE A 229 0.39 9.41 2.04
C PHE A 229 1.30 8.66 3.03
N PHE A 230 1.31 9.05 4.31
CA PHE A 230 2.02 8.30 5.35
C PHE A 230 1.46 6.89 5.51
N GLY A 231 0.13 6.75 5.44
CA GLY A 231 -0.56 5.48 5.51
C GLY A 231 -0.18 4.52 4.38
N MET A 232 0.00 5.00 3.15
CA MET A 232 0.44 4.22 1.98
C MET A 232 1.73 3.45 2.29
N ALA A 233 2.77 4.17 2.74
CA ALA A 233 4.06 3.58 3.06
C ALA A 233 4.00 2.73 4.33
N ALA A 234 3.30 3.22 5.36
CA ALA A 234 3.19 2.52 6.64
C ALA A 234 2.51 1.16 6.49
N VAL A 235 1.40 1.07 5.75
CA VAL A 235 0.70 -0.21 5.60
C VAL A 235 1.51 -1.19 4.75
N LEU A 236 2.14 -0.71 3.67
CA LEU A 236 3.05 -1.52 2.85
C LEU A 236 4.24 -2.05 3.67
N ALA A 237 4.88 -1.20 4.46
CA ALA A 237 5.99 -1.55 5.34
C ALA A 237 5.63 -2.68 6.31
N GLY A 238 4.46 -2.56 6.96
CA GLY A 238 3.96 -3.57 7.90
C GLY A 238 3.54 -4.87 7.22
N ALA A 239 2.87 -4.79 6.07
CA ALA A 239 2.34 -5.96 5.35
C ALA A 239 3.44 -6.81 4.69
N VAL A 240 4.43 -6.15 4.07
CA VAL A 240 5.55 -6.80 3.37
C VAL A 240 6.75 -7.05 4.31
N ARG A 241 6.76 -6.44 5.49
CA ARG A 241 7.88 -6.48 6.46
C ARG A 241 9.18 -5.89 5.93
N ALA A 242 9.08 -4.81 5.15
CA ALA A 242 10.21 -4.15 4.50
C ALA A 242 10.04 -2.61 4.54
N PRO A 243 10.36 -1.96 5.67
CA PRO A 243 10.14 -0.53 5.86
C PRO A 243 11.00 0.37 4.95
N LEU A 244 12.25 0.00 4.65
CA LEU A 244 13.12 0.85 3.82
C LEU A 244 12.62 0.87 2.36
N MET A 245 12.28 -0.29 1.83
CA MET A 245 11.68 -0.43 0.51
C MET A 245 10.37 0.36 0.44
N ALA A 246 9.48 0.18 1.42
CA ALA A 246 8.16 0.82 1.40
C ALA A 246 8.24 2.35 1.43
N MET A 247 9.12 2.93 2.27
CA MET A 247 9.25 4.39 2.35
C MET A 247 9.76 4.99 1.04
N PHE A 248 10.80 4.40 0.43
CA PHE A 248 11.35 4.91 -0.83
C PHE A 248 10.41 4.68 -2.01
N LEU A 249 9.82 3.48 -2.12
CA LEU A 249 8.90 3.13 -3.20
C LEU A 249 7.72 4.10 -3.25
N VAL A 250 7.08 4.37 -2.12
CA VAL A 250 5.93 5.29 -2.07
C VAL A 250 6.35 6.73 -2.35
N THR A 251 7.49 7.19 -1.83
CA THR A 251 7.97 8.56 -2.13
C THR A 251 8.35 8.77 -3.59
N GLU A 252 8.95 7.77 -4.23
CA GLU A 252 9.32 7.82 -5.65
C GLU A 252 8.10 7.77 -6.57
N MET A 253 7.12 6.90 -6.27
CA MET A 253 5.90 6.74 -7.06
C MET A 253 5.11 8.05 -7.19
N VAL A 254 5.17 8.90 -6.16
CA VAL A 254 4.51 10.22 -6.13
C VAL A 254 5.48 11.36 -6.49
N ALA A 255 6.80 11.12 -6.50
CA ALA A 255 7.86 12.09 -6.74
C ALA A 255 8.00 13.23 -5.69
N HIS A 256 7.62 12.98 -4.43
CA HIS A 256 7.73 13.96 -3.34
C HIS A 256 8.66 13.48 -2.22
N PHE A 257 9.95 13.83 -2.33
CA PHE A 257 10.96 13.48 -1.32
C PHE A 257 10.96 14.38 -0.09
N SER A 258 10.31 15.55 -0.16
CA SER A 258 10.23 16.48 0.97
C SER A 258 9.58 15.86 2.21
N LEU A 259 8.71 14.85 2.05
CA LEU A 259 8.02 14.16 3.14
C LEU A 259 8.67 12.82 3.54
N LEU A 260 9.89 12.53 3.06
CA LEU A 260 10.56 11.25 3.31
C LEU A 260 10.75 10.96 4.81
N LEU A 261 11.05 11.98 5.63
CA LEU A 261 11.30 11.78 7.06
C LEU A 261 10.05 11.34 7.84
N PRO A 262 8.89 12.03 7.77
CA PRO A 262 7.64 11.54 8.35
C PRO A 262 7.24 10.15 7.85
N VAL A 263 7.41 9.89 6.55
CA VAL A 263 7.11 8.59 5.94
C VAL A 263 8.02 7.48 6.49
N ALA A 264 9.31 7.76 6.70
CA ALA A 264 10.25 6.83 7.31
C ALA A 264 9.85 6.48 8.75
N ILE A 265 9.43 7.48 9.53
CA ILE A 265 8.93 7.29 10.90
C ILE A 265 7.66 6.41 10.88
N ALA A 266 6.67 6.76 10.07
CA ALA A 266 5.42 6.01 9.98
C ALA A 266 5.65 4.55 9.54
N SER A 267 6.52 4.34 8.53
CA SER A 267 6.92 3.02 8.04
C SER A 267 7.64 2.19 9.09
N GLY A 268 8.61 2.77 9.80
CA GLY A 268 9.33 2.11 10.88
C GLY A 268 8.42 1.71 12.04
N MET A 269 7.54 2.63 12.48
CA MET A 269 6.59 2.37 13.57
C MET A 269 5.57 1.30 13.19
N SER A 270 5.09 1.29 11.95
CA SER A 270 4.20 0.23 11.45
C SER A 270 4.89 -1.14 11.46
N TYR A 271 6.10 -1.22 10.92
CA TYR A 271 6.90 -2.44 10.95
C TYR A 271 7.13 -2.96 12.38
N MET A 272 7.55 -2.08 13.30
CA MET A 272 7.75 -2.43 14.71
C MET A 272 6.47 -2.95 15.35
N THR A 273 5.33 -2.30 15.09
CA THR A 273 4.02 -2.69 15.61
C THR A 273 3.62 -4.08 15.12
N VAL A 274 3.76 -4.36 13.82
CA VAL A 274 3.50 -5.70 13.26
C VAL A 274 4.43 -6.75 13.89
N CYS A 275 5.71 -6.45 14.03
CA CYS A 275 6.67 -7.34 14.66
C CYS A 275 6.28 -7.68 16.11
N LEU A 276 5.78 -6.70 16.88
CA LEU A 276 5.28 -6.92 18.24
C LEU A 276 4.01 -7.78 18.28
N LEU A 277 3.04 -7.51 17.39
CA LEU A 277 1.76 -8.22 17.33
C LEU A 277 1.88 -9.67 16.83
N ASP A 278 2.84 -9.94 15.94
CA ASP A 278 3.05 -11.25 15.34
C ASP A 278 4.20 -12.04 15.98
N ARG A 279 4.72 -11.63 17.16
CA ARG A 279 5.80 -12.35 17.91
C ARG A 279 5.55 -13.85 18.12
N ARG A 280 4.31 -14.35 17.98
CA ARG A 280 3.98 -15.79 18.06
C ARG A 280 4.09 -16.57 16.74
N ASN A 281 4.14 -15.90 15.58
CA ASN A 281 4.13 -16.53 14.24
C ASN A 281 5.30 -16.10 13.34
N ALA A 282 6.35 -15.49 13.90
CA ALA A 282 7.52 -15.11 13.12
C ALA A 282 8.17 -16.36 12.50
N PRO A 283 8.38 -16.42 11.17
CA PRO A 283 9.19 -17.48 10.58
C PRO A 283 10.59 -17.44 11.22
N LYS A 284 11.06 -18.60 11.69
CA LYS A 284 12.42 -18.77 12.22
C LYS A 284 13.42 -18.37 11.13
N GLY A 285 14.04 -17.20 11.25
CA GLY A 285 15.02 -16.72 10.26
C GLY A 285 15.34 -15.23 10.26
N TYR A 286 14.63 -14.39 11.03
CA TYR A 286 14.91 -12.94 11.09
C TYR A 286 15.66 -12.49 12.37
N VAL A 287 16.01 -13.44 13.24
CA VAL A 287 16.88 -13.19 14.40
C VAL A 287 17.92 -14.30 14.44
N SER A 288 18.96 -14.12 13.64
CA SER A 288 20.25 -14.78 13.78
C SER A 288 21.30 -13.87 13.17
#